data_AF-A0A843CAS5-F1
#
_entry.id   AF-A0A843CAS5-F1
#
_cell.length_a   1.000
_cell.length_b   1.000
_cell.length_c   1.000
_cell.angle_alpha   90.00
_cell.angle_beta   90.00
_cell.angle_gamma   90.00
#
_symmetry.space_group_name_H-M   'P 1'
#
loop_
_entity.id
_entity.type
_entity.pdbx_description
1 polymer ?
#
loop_
_entity_poly.entity_id
_entity_poly.type
_entity_poly.pdbx_seq_one_letter_code
_entity_poly.pdbx_strand_id
1 'polypeptide(L)'
;MLAGYIGVFLYAKAVEAAGTDDVNVVRKHLGGITFSAPEGIIGIDPENQHLSKVVRIGKILENGQFQIVSSSEEPIQPIPYPTYKTKEQWNAFLDDLYHQWDEKWANSDTVSKESP
;
A
#
# COMPACT_ATOMS: atom_id res chain seq x y z
N MET A 1 6.59 -16.01 -3.39
CA MET A 1 5.56 -14.95 -3.33
C MET A 1 5.59 -14.33 -1.93
N LEU A 2 5.81 -13.02 -1.80
CA LEU A 2 6.00 -12.34 -0.51
C LEU A 2 4.71 -12.20 0.31
N ALA A 3 3.58 -11.88 -0.33
CA ALA A 3 2.29 -11.78 0.34
C ALA A 3 1.87 -13.11 1.01
N GLY A 4 2.11 -14.25 0.35
CA GLY A 4 1.85 -15.57 0.92
C GLY A 4 2.71 -15.88 2.14
N TYR A 5 4.01 -15.52 2.09
CA TYR A 5 4.91 -15.63 3.24
C TYR A 5 4.36 -14.84 4.43
N ILE A 6 4.08 -13.55 4.22
CA ILE A 6 3.53 -12.65 5.24
C ILE A 6 2.23 -13.19 5.83
N GLY A 7 1.28 -13.61 4.99
CA GLY A 7 -0.04 -14.07 5.44
C GLY A 7 0.04 -15.26 6.39
N VAL A 8 0.94 -16.23 6.12
CA VAL A 8 1.13 -17.39 6.99
C VAL A 8 1.70 -17.00 8.34
N PHE A 9 2.69 -16.10 8.39
CA PHE A 9 3.28 -15.64 9.65
C PHE A 9 2.28 -14.81 10.49
N LEU A 10 1.48 -13.97 9.84
CA LEU A 10 0.44 -13.19 10.53
C LEU A 10 -0.65 -14.11 11.10
N TYR A 11 -1.08 -15.12 10.34
CA TYR A 11 -2.03 -16.11 10.82
C TYR A 11 -1.47 -16.90 12.01
N ALA A 12 -0.23 -17.40 11.91
CA ALA A 12 0.41 -18.13 13.00
C ALA A 12 0.48 -17.30 14.29
N LYS A 13 0.88 -16.03 14.18
CA LYS A 13 0.89 -15.09 15.32
C LYS A 13 -0.49 -14.87 15.93
N ALA A 14 -1.53 -14.78 15.10
CA ALA A 14 -2.90 -14.61 15.57
C ALA A 14 -3.43 -15.86 16.28
N VAL A 15 -3.08 -17.06 15.79
CA VAL A 15 -3.40 -18.33 16.46
C VAL A 15 -2.69 -18.45 17.81
N GLU A 16 -1.40 -18.10 17.87
CA GLU A 16 -0.64 -18.06 19.13
C GLU A 16 -1.26 -17.09 20.14
N ALA A 17 -1.66 -15.90 19.70
CA ALA A 17 -2.32 -14.90 20.54
C ALA A 17 -3.72 -15.34 20.99
N ALA A 18 -4.48 -16.03 20.12
CA ALA A 18 -5.82 -16.52 20.41
C ALA A 18 -5.83 -17.77 21.31
N GLY A 19 -4.75 -18.57 21.30
CA GLY A 19 -4.68 -19.86 21.99
C GLY A 19 -5.59 -20.94 21.40
N THR A 20 -6.11 -20.73 20.18
CA THR A 20 -7.01 -21.64 19.46
C THR A 20 -6.91 -21.38 17.95
N ASP A 21 -7.28 -22.37 17.16
CA ASP A 21 -7.45 -22.28 15.71
C ASP A 21 -8.89 -21.93 15.29
N ASP A 22 -9.80 -21.66 16.23
CA ASP A 22 -11.14 -21.17 15.91
C ASP A 22 -11.09 -19.86 15.12
N VAL A 23 -11.66 -19.87 13.92
CA VAL A 23 -11.58 -18.77 12.96
C VAL A 23 -12.14 -17.46 13.53
N ASN A 24 -13.22 -17.51 14.30
CA ASN A 24 -13.85 -16.30 14.84
C ASN A 24 -13.01 -15.69 15.96
N VAL A 25 -12.36 -16.52 16.77
CA VAL A 25 -11.44 -16.06 17.82
C VAL A 25 -10.16 -15.51 17.21
N VAL A 26 -9.54 -16.25 16.27
CA VAL A 26 -8.31 -15.82 15.57
C VAL A 26 -8.53 -14.49 14.84
N ARG A 27 -9.67 -14.32 14.16
CA ARG A 27 -9.98 -13.09 13.45
C ARG A 27 -10.00 -11.85 14.35
N LYS A 28 -10.45 -11.99 15.60
CA LYS A 28 -10.45 -10.89 16.59
C LYS A 28 -9.03 -10.52 17.05
N HIS A 29 -8.10 -11.46 16.99
CA HIS A 29 -6.71 -11.25 17.39
C HIS A 29 -5.81 -10.81 16.22
N LEU A 30 -6.31 -10.82 14.97
CA LEU A 30 -5.55 -10.33 13.81
C LEU A 30 -5.32 -8.82 13.83
N GLY A 31 -6.31 -8.05 14.31
CA GLY A 31 -6.25 -6.60 14.32
C GLY A 31 -5.08 -6.09 15.18
N GLY A 32 -4.27 -5.19 14.64
CA GLY A 32 -3.13 -4.59 15.36
C GLY A 32 -1.87 -5.45 15.41
N ILE A 33 -1.86 -6.68 14.88
CA ILE A 33 -0.63 -7.47 14.77
C ILE A 33 0.35 -6.75 13.86
N THR A 34 1.60 -6.63 14.31
CA THR A 34 2.73 -6.14 13.53
C THR A 34 3.73 -7.26 13.24
N PHE A 35 4.40 -7.16 12.10
CA PHE A 35 5.39 -8.14 11.67
C PHE A 35 6.55 -7.45 10.95
N SER A 36 7.77 -7.83 11.28
CA SER A 36 8.97 -7.39 10.56
C SER A 36 9.17 -8.31 9.35
N ALA A 37 8.67 -7.87 8.19
CA ALA A 37 8.78 -8.60 6.94
C ALA A 37 10.03 -8.18 6.14
N PRO A 38 10.46 -8.95 5.13
CA PRO A 38 11.53 -8.54 4.21
C PRO A 38 11.26 -7.21 3.49
N GLU A 39 9.99 -6.82 3.30
CA GLU A 39 9.60 -5.52 2.73
C GLU A 39 9.57 -4.38 3.76
N GLY A 40 9.88 -4.64 5.03
CA GLY A 40 9.79 -3.69 6.12
C GLY A 40 8.72 -4.07 7.14
N ILE A 41 8.45 -3.15 8.06
CA ILE A 41 7.40 -3.34 9.06
C ILE A 41 6.04 -3.23 8.38
N ILE A 42 5.19 -4.21 8.67
CA ILE A 42 3.79 -4.23 8.26
C ILE A 42 2.90 -4.36 9.50
N GLY A 43 1.65 -3.92 9.38
CA GLY A 43 0.64 -4.08 10.42
C GLY A 43 -0.75 -4.30 9.85
N ILE A 44 -1.57 -5.08 10.55
CA ILE A 44 -3.00 -5.24 10.20
C ILE A 44 -3.79 -4.12 10.85
N ASP A 45 -4.51 -3.35 10.05
CA ASP A 45 -5.46 -2.37 10.52
C ASP A 45 -6.63 -3.05 11.27
N PRO A 46 -6.94 -2.67 12.51
CA PRO A 46 -7.98 -3.35 13.30
C PRO A 46 -9.40 -3.09 12.79
N GLU A 47 -9.64 -1.99 12.10
CA GLU A 47 -10.97 -1.58 11.62
C GLU A 47 -11.32 -2.24 10.29
N ASN A 48 -10.36 -2.32 9.37
CA ASN A 48 -10.59 -2.76 8.00
C ASN A 48 -9.81 -4.02 7.58
N GLN A 49 -8.92 -4.54 8.45
CA GLN A 49 -8.10 -5.74 8.23
C GLN A 49 -7.17 -5.70 7.01
N HIS A 50 -6.93 -4.53 6.42
CA HIS A 50 -5.92 -4.36 5.39
C HIS A 50 -4.54 -4.13 6.02
N LEU A 51 -3.50 -4.33 5.22
CA LEU A 51 -2.13 -4.15 5.67
C LEU A 51 -1.65 -2.71 5.46
N SER A 52 -1.11 -2.12 6.52
CA SER A 52 -0.17 -1.01 6.38
C SER A 52 1.18 -1.54 5.92
N LYS A 53 1.80 -0.85 4.95
CA LYS A 53 3.06 -1.30 4.34
C LYS A 53 3.87 -0.15 3.77
N VAL A 54 5.19 -0.33 3.72
CA VAL A 54 6.10 0.58 3.04
C VAL A 54 5.89 0.47 1.52
N VAL A 55 5.66 1.60 0.85
CA VAL A 55 5.45 1.65 -0.59
C VAL A 55 6.75 2.01 -1.28
N ARG A 56 7.08 1.30 -2.37
CA ARG A 56 8.28 1.54 -3.17
C ARG A 56 7.93 1.64 -4.65
N ILE A 57 8.55 2.59 -5.32
CA ILE A 57 8.49 2.74 -6.78
C ILE A 57 9.83 2.24 -7.34
N GLY A 58 9.75 1.27 -8.25
CA GLY A 58 10.91 0.65 -8.89
C GLY A 58 11.00 0.98 -10.38
N LYS A 59 12.20 1.31 -10.86
CA LYS A 59 12.54 1.42 -12.28
C LYS A 59 13.16 0.10 -12.75
N ILE A 60 12.69 -0.42 -13.88
CA ILE A 60 13.25 -1.62 -14.50
C ILE A 60 14.58 -1.26 -15.17
N LEU A 61 15.62 -2.04 -14.90
CA LEU A 61 16.95 -1.90 -15.49
C LEU A 61 17.11 -2.83 -16.70
N GLU A 62 18.10 -2.55 -17.56
CA GLU A 62 18.39 -3.36 -18.77
C GLU A 62 18.72 -4.83 -18.46
N ASN A 63 19.26 -5.09 -17.26
CA ASN A 63 19.56 -6.44 -16.77
C ASN A 63 18.34 -7.16 -16.17
N GLY A 64 17.14 -6.58 -16.27
CA GLY A 64 15.89 -7.13 -15.73
C GLY A 64 15.73 -7.02 -14.22
N GLN A 65 16.63 -6.33 -13.51
CA GLN A 65 16.48 -6.02 -12.09
C GLN A 65 15.68 -4.73 -11.88
N PHE A 66 15.26 -4.50 -10.63
CA PHE A 66 14.58 -3.27 -10.23
C PHE A 66 15.51 -2.38 -9.40
N GLN A 67 15.58 -1.09 -9.74
CA GLN A 67 16.16 -0.05 -8.90
C GLN A 67 15.03 0.68 -8.18
N ILE A 68 15.08 0.78 -6.85
CA ILE A 68 14.12 1.59 -6.09
C ILE A 68 14.46 3.06 -6.32
N VAL A 69 13.52 3.82 -6.88
CA VAL A 69 13.67 5.27 -7.14
C VAL A 69 12.92 6.13 -6.11
N SER A 70 11.96 5.55 -5.39
CA SER A 70 11.27 6.20 -4.29
C SER A 70 10.77 5.16 -3.29
N SER A 71 10.75 5.51 -2.02
CA SER A 71 10.20 4.72 -0.92
C SER A 71 9.48 5.64 0.06
N SER A 72 8.36 5.20 0.61
CA SER A 72 7.82 5.86 1.80
C SER A 72 8.77 5.66 2.98
N GLU A 73 8.87 6.66 3.87
CA GLU A 73 9.67 6.58 5.09
C GLU A 73 9.00 5.67 6.13
N GLU A 74 7.67 5.74 6.21
CA GLU A 74 6.84 4.95 7.11
C GLU A 74 5.83 4.08 6.35
N PRO A 75 5.27 3.04 6.99
CA PRO A 75 4.16 2.26 6.43
C PRO A 75 2.93 3.14 6.18
N ILE A 76 2.39 3.09 4.96
CA ILE A 76 1.18 3.83 4.60
C ILE A 76 -0.04 3.07 5.10
N GLN A 77 -0.95 3.77 5.79
CA GLN A 77 -2.19 3.20 6.27
C GLN A 77 -3.14 2.86 5.11
N PRO A 78 -3.87 1.74 5.20
CA PRO A 78 -4.72 1.31 4.11
C PRO A 78 -6.00 2.14 4.02
N ILE A 79 -6.27 2.68 2.83
CA ILE A 79 -7.56 3.27 2.46
C ILE A 79 -8.15 2.37 1.37
N PRO A 80 -8.94 1.34 1.73
CA PRO A 80 -9.37 0.32 0.78
C PRO A 80 -10.38 0.83 -0.25
N TYR A 81 -11.18 1.83 0.16
CA TYR A 81 -12.18 2.45 -0.70
C TYR A 81 -11.97 3.96 -0.73
N PRO A 82 -12.04 4.60 -1.91
CA PRO A 82 -12.00 6.05 -1.99
C PRO A 82 -13.22 6.65 -1.31
N THR A 83 -13.06 7.83 -0.72
CA THR A 83 -14.19 8.60 -0.20
C THR A 83 -15.19 8.87 -1.31
N TYR A 84 -16.48 8.73 -1.02
CA TYR A 84 -17.53 9.09 -1.95
C TYR A 84 -17.38 10.55 -2.41
N LYS A 85 -17.47 10.76 -3.72
CA LYS A 85 -17.58 12.08 -4.35
C LYS A 85 -18.77 12.04 -5.32
N THR A 86 -19.51 13.14 -5.42
CA THR A 86 -20.56 13.28 -6.43
C THR A 86 -19.95 13.36 -7.83
N LYS A 87 -20.78 13.21 -8.87
CA LYS A 87 -20.32 13.34 -10.26
C LYS A 87 -19.68 14.71 -10.53
N GLU A 88 -20.27 15.77 -9.98
CA GLU A 88 -19.77 17.14 -10.12
C GLU A 88 -18.39 17.29 -9.45
N GLN A 89 -18.22 16.72 -8.26
CA GLN A 89 -16.94 16.73 -7.54
C GLN A 89 -15.86 15.91 -8.27
N TRP A 90 -16.23 14.78 -8.89
CA TRP A 90 -15.32 14.00 -9.71
C TRP A 90 -14.90 14.76 -10.97
N ASN A 91 -15.84 15.37 -11.68
CA ASN A 91 -15.53 16.17 -12.86
C ASN A 91 -14.61 17.34 -12.51
N ALA A 92 -14.90 18.08 -11.43
CA ALA A 92 -14.05 19.18 -11.01
C ALA A 92 -12.62 18.73 -10.66
N PHE A 93 -12.46 17.57 -10.01
CA PHE A 93 -11.14 17.00 -9.72
C PHE A 93 -10.39 16.59 -10.99
N LEU A 94 -11.09 15.97 -11.95
CA LEU A 94 -10.51 15.55 -13.21
C LEU A 94 -10.12 16.75 -14.09
N ASP A 95 -10.94 17.79 -14.14
CA ASP A 95 -10.66 19.03 -14.87
C ASP A 95 -9.42 19.74 -14.28
N ASP A 96 -9.32 19.80 -12.94
CA ASP A 96 -8.16 20.35 -12.25
C ASP A 96 -6.87 19.59 -12.61
N LEU A 97 -6.90 18.25 -12.59
CA LEU A 97 -5.77 17.43 -13.03
C LEU A 97 -5.42 17.66 -14.51
N TYR A 98 -6.42 17.76 -15.38
CA TYR A 98 -6.21 17.99 -16.82
C TYR A 98 -5.53 19.34 -17.08
N HIS A 99 -5.95 20.39 -16.38
CA HIS A 99 -5.32 21.71 -16.48
C HIS A 99 -3.91 21.72 -15.86
N GLN A 100 -3.70 21.04 -14.73
CA GLN A 100 -2.36 20.88 -14.13
C GLN A 100 -1.40 20.12 -15.04
N TRP A 101 -1.90 19.22 -15.88
CA TRP A 101 -1.11 18.44 -16.82
C TRP A 101 -1.07 19.04 -18.22
N ASP A 102 -1.19 20.37 -18.34
CA ASP A 102 -1.06 21.10 -19.62
C ASP A 102 -2.05 20.58 -20.68
N GLU A 103 -3.30 20.42 -20.27
CA GLU A 103 -4.41 19.91 -21.10
C GLU A 103 -4.12 18.53 -21.71
N LYS A 104 -3.44 17.67 -20.94
CA LYS A 104 -3.16 16.28 -21.31
C LYS A 104 -3.60 15.35 -20.19
N TRP A 105 -3.86 14.11 -20.56
CA TRP A 105 -4.13 13.03 -19.60
C TRP A 105 -2.85 12.35 -19.08
N ALA A 106 -1.70 12.97 -19.31
CA ALA A 106 -0.40 12.49 -18.87
C ALA A 106 0.38 13.64 -18.24
N ASN A 107 0.80 13.45 -16.99
CA ASN A 107 1.60 14.43 -16.26
C ASN A 107 2.97 14.64 -16.93
N SER A 108 3.20 15.83 -17.48
CA SER A 108 4.42 16.22 -18.19
C SER A 108 5.60 16.57 -17.27
N ASP A 109 5.38 16.80 -15.98
CA ASP A 109 6.43 17.25 -15.03
C ASP A 109 7.40 16.14 -14.60
N THR A 110 7.27 14.94 -15.17
CA THR A 110 8.08 13.77 -14.80
C THR A 110 9.40 13.63 -15.57
N VAL A 111 9.77 14.59 -16.44
CA VAL A 111 10.98 14.47 -17.28
C VAL A 111 12.11 15.47 -16.93
N SER A 112 11.91 16.43 -16.01
CA SER A 112 12.90 17.52 -15.80
C SER A 112 13.58 17.57 -14.43
N LYS A 113 13.47 16.52 -13.60
CA LYS A 113 14.26 16.38 -12.35
C LYS A 113 15.24 15.19 -12.37
N GLU A 114 15.79 14.85 -13.54
CA GLU A 114 17.03 14.07 -13.61
C GLU A 114 18.12 14.85 -14.37
N SER A 115 19.31 14.86 -13.75
CA SER A 115 20.65 15.29 -14.20
C SER A 115 21.16 16.69 -13.80
N PRO A 116 22.45 16.80 -13.40
CA PRO A 116 23.52 15.79 -13.43
C PRO A 116 23.69 14.98 -12.14
#